data_AF-K9ACE9-F1
#
_entry.id   AF-K9ACE9-F1
#
_cell.length_a   1.000
_cell.length_b   1.000
_cell.length_c   1.000
_cell.angle_alpha   90.00
_cell.angle_beta   90.00
_cell.angle_gamma   90.00
#
_symmetry.space_group_name_H-M   'P 1'
#
loop_
_entity.id
_entity.type
_entity.pdbx_description
1 polymer ?
#
loop_
_entity_poly.entity_id
_entity_poly.type
_entity_poly.pdbx_seq_one_letter_code
_entity_poly.pdbx_strand_id
1 'polypeptide(L)'
;NVHDSTQLKPMIERMEKLGLKARYVAVDSGYKTPANAHYLIEKLMIPVMPYTRPKGKEGFFKNRDFIYDEYYDSYICPNDEFLTYKRTMPTGHRLYMSSSDTCRECPLLSKCTENKQFQKQIQRHVWQDDLDIVEDLRFMDSIKKIYKMRSQTIERRFGDAKEQHGMRWTRFRGLGKVTMDTMFTCAAMNLKKVATWLT
;
A
#
# COMPACT_ATOMS: atom_id res chain seq x y z
N ASN A 1 0.10 -11.58 -16.05
CA ASN A 1 0.75 -10.71 -15.04
C ASN A 1 -0.16 -10.60 -13.84
N VAL A 2 0.22 -11.25 -12.74
CA VAL A 2 -0.47 -11.11 -11.46
C VAL A 2 0.12 -9.89 -10.77
N HIS A 3 -0.73 -8.98 -10.29
CA HIS A 3 -0.25 -7.76 -9.64
C HIS A 3 0.38 -8.13 -8.28
N ASP A 4 1.60 -7.67 -8.00
CA ASP A 4 2.37 -8.05 -6.81
C ASP A 4 1.58 -7.88 -5.51
N SER A 5 0.76 -6.83 -5.41
CA SER A 5 -0.12 -6.58 -4.26
C SER A 5 -1.05 -7.75 -3.91
N THR A 6 -1.39 -8.63 -4.85
CA THR A 6 -2.27 -9.79 -4.62
C THR A 6 -1.54 -11.00 -4.02
N GLN A 7 -0.21 -11.00 -4.01
CA GLN A 7 0.59 -12.15 -3.56
C GLN A 7 0.76 -12.24 -2.05
N LEU A 8 0.42 -11.18 -1.31
CA LEU A 8 0.58 -11.13 0.15
C LEU A 8 -0.28 -12.18 0.84
N LYS A 9 -1.59 -12.21 0.53
CA LYS A 9 -2.52 -13.16 1.14
C LYS A 9 -2.10 -14.62 0.93
N PRO A 10 -1.80 -15.09 -0.31
CA PRO A 10 -1.27 -16.43 -0.53
C PRO A 10 0.04 -16.73 0.20
N MET A 11 0.89 -15.72 0.45
CA MET A 11 2.13 -15.92 1.19
C MET A 11 1.87 -16.12 2.69
N ILE A 12 0.98 -15.32 3.28
CA ILE A 12 0.58 -15.45 4.69
C ILE A 12 -0.14 -16.79 4.92
N GLU A 13 -1.06 -17.18 4.05
CA GLU A 13 -1.76 -18.48 4.16
C GLU A 13 -0.79 -19.67 4.11
N ARG A 14 0.25 -19.60 3.26
CA ARG A 14 1.30 -20.64 3.22
C ARG A 14 2.12 -20.68 4.51
N MET A 15 2.45 -19.51 5.07
CA MET A 15 3.18 -19.41 6.33
C MET A 15 2.34 -20.00 7.49
N GLU A 16 1.05 -19.67 7.56
CA GLU A 16 0.13 -20.21 8.57
C GLU A 16 -0.01 -21.73 8.46
N LYS A 17 -0.09 -22.29 7.23
CA LYS A 17 -0.11 -23.75 7.00
C LYS A 17 1.14 -24.46 7.50
N LEU A 18 2.28 -23.77 7.56
CA LEU A 18 3.53 -24.29 8.13
C LEU A 18 3.60 -24.10 9.66
N GLY A 19 2.54 -23.61 10.31
CA GLY A 19 2.50 -23.35 11.75
C GLY A 19 3.24 -22.09 12.18
N LEU A 20 3.69 -21.27 11.23
CA LEU A 20 4.42 -20.03 11.52
C LEU A 20 3.43 -18.87 11.73
N LYS A 21 3.59 -18.13 12.83
CA LYS A 21 2.79 -16.93 13.13
C LYS A 21 3.69 -15.70 13.14
N ALA A 22 3.34 -14.69 12.36
CA ALA A 22 4.02 -13.41 12.37
C ALA A 22 3.21 -12.39 13.17
N ARG A 23 3.86 -11.67 14.08
CA ARG A 23 3.26 -10.52 14.78
C ARG A 23 3.30 -9.24 13.94
N TYR A 24 4.38 -9.05 13.20
CA TYR A 24 4.61 -7.88 12.35
C TYR A 24 4.84 -8.33 10.91
N VAL A 25 4.20 -7.65 9.96
CA VAL A 25 4.38 -7.93 8.53
C VAL A 25 4.88 -6.67 7.85
N ALA A 26 6.18 -6.62 7.57
CA ALA A 26 6.81 -5.51 6.86
C ALA A 26 6.74 -5.74 5.35
N VAL A 27 6.20 -4.76 4.63
CA VAL A 27 5.94 -4.85 3.19
C VAL A 27 6.53 -3.68 2.42
N ASP A 28 6.75 -3.86 1.12
CA ASP A 28 7.13 -2.75 0.24
C ASP A 28 5.93 -1.86 -0.10
N SER A 29 6.21 -0.68 -0.62
CA SER A 29 5.26 0.28 -1.20
C SER A 29 4.30 -0.34 -2.21
N GLY A 30 4.74 -1.31 -3.01
CA GLY A 30 3.89 -2.02 -3.97
C GLY A 30 2.79 -2.88 -3.34
N TYR A 31 2.92 -3.22 -2.04
CA TYR A 31 1.92 -4.02 -1.30
C TYR A 31 0.99 -3.18 -0.44
N LYS A 32 1.22 -1.86 -0.35
CA LYS A 32 0.37 -0.95 0.41
C LYS A 32 -0.93 -0.71 -0.33
N THR A 33 -1.92 -1.54 -0.04
CA THR A 33 -3.28 -1.45 -0.57
C THR A 33 -4.29 -1.56 0.57
N PRO A 34 -5.50 -0.98 0.42
CA PRO A 34 -6.55 -1.13 1.43
C PRO A 34 -6.84 -2.61 1.73
N ALA A 35 -6.90 -3.45 0.69
CA ALA A 35 -7.15 -4.88 0.84
C ALA A 35 -6.11 -5.62 1.69
N ASN A 36 -4.82 -5.30 1.52
CA ASN A 36 -3.76 -5.92 2.30
C ASN A 36 -3.71 -5.41 3.73
N ALA A 37 -3.98 -4.11 3.94
CA ALA A 37 -4.07 -3.54 5.28
C ALA A 37 -5.21 -4.19 6.06
N HIS A 38 -6.40 -4.21 5.48
CA HIS A 38 -7.59 -4.87 6.04
C HIS A 38 -7.31 -6.33 6.38
N TYR A 39 -6.80 -7.12 5.42
CA TYR A 39 -6.50 -8.54 5.63
C TYR A 39 -5.53 -8.80 6.79
N LEU A 40 -4.49 -7.97 6.94
CA LEU A 40 -3.51 -8.12 8.03
C LEU A 40 -4.12 -7.76 9.38
N ILE A 41 -4.91 -6.69 9.44
CA ILE A 41 -5.58 -6.23 10.67
C ILE A 41 -6.62 -7.26 11.12
N GLU A 42 -7.45 -7.80 10.22
CA GLU A 42 -8.41 -8.88 10.53
C GLU A 42 -7.71 -10.12 11.09
N LYS A 43 -6.50 -10.42 10.60
CA LYS A 43 -5.65 -11.52 11.09
C LYS A 43 -4.90 -11.20 12.39
N LEU A 44 -5.13 -10.03 13.00
CA LEU A 44 -4.44 -9.53 14.19
C LEU A 44 -2.91 -9.44 14.00
N MET A 45 -2.47 -9.23 12.77
CA MET A 45 -1.08 -8.97 12.42
C MET A 45 -0.87 -7.46 12.27
N ILE A 46 0.24 -6.94 12.78
CA ILE A 46 0.53 -5.51 12.70
C ILE A 46 1.16 -5.20 11.34
N PRO A 47 0.45 -4.47 10.44
CA PRO A 47 1.01 -4.08 9.15
C PRO A 47 2.08 -3.01 9.31
N VAL A 48 3.27 -3.26 8.75
CA VAL A 48 4.38 -2.30 8.75
C VAL A 48 4.63 -1.86 7.30
N MET A 49 3.92 -0.81 6.88
CA MET A 49 3.92 -0.33 5.50
C MET A 49 4.62 1.05 5.38
N PRO A 50 5.24 1.39 4.24
CA PRO A 50 5.87 2.69 4.07
C PRO A 50 4.88 3.85 4.01
N TYR A 51 5.39 5.05 4.27
CA TYR A 51 4.66 6.28 3.97
C TYR A 51 4.44 6.44 2.47
N THR A 52 3.22 6.84 2.10
CA THR A 52 2.90 7.23 0.72
C THR A 52 2.75 8.75 0.69
N ARG A 53 3.63 9.43 -0.05
CA ARG A 53 3.51 10.88 -0.19
C ARG A 53 2.15 11.22 -0.83
N PRO A 54 1.37 12.16 -0.25
CA PRO A 54 0.13 12.62 -0.85
C PRO A 54 0.37 13.11 -2.27
N LYS A 55 -0.36 12.52 -3.21
CA LYS A 55 -0.36 12.92 -4.61
C LYS A 55 -1.31 14.10 -4.79
N GLY A 56 -1.01 14.98 -5.74
CA GLY A 56 -1.84 16.15 -6.05
C GLY A 56 -1.03 17.23 -6.73
N LYS A 57 -1.72 18.15 -7.39
CA LYS A 57 -1.12 19.35 -8.00
C LYS A 57 -0.64 20.29 -6.89
N GLU A 58 0.52 20.91 -7.08
CA GLU A 58 1.00 21.93 -6.13
C GLU A 58 0.06 23.14 -6.11
N GLY A 59 -0.14 23.73 -4.93
CA GLY A 59 -1.06 24.87 -4.73
C GLY A 59 -2.54 24.49 -4.57
N PHE A 60 -2.92 23.23 -4.80
CA PHE A 60 -4.29 22.74 -4.62
C PHE A 60 -4.49 22.03 -3.28
N PHE A 61 -5.72 22.08 -2.76
CA PHE A 61 -6.12 21.30 -1.60
C PHE A 61 -6.03 19.80 -1.89
N LYS A 62 -5.40 19.10 -0.95
CA LYS A 62 -5.19 17.66 -0.94
C LYS A 62 -6.26 17.01 -0.09
N ASN A 63 -6.43 15.69 -0.22
CA ASN A 63 -7.46 14.96 0.55
C ASN A 63 -7.33 15.14 2.07
N ARG A 64 -6.11 15.34 2.59
CA ARG A 64 -5.87 15.60 4.03
C ARG A 64 -6.44 16.93 4.53
N ASP A 65 -6.71 17.87 3.62
CA ASP A 65 -7.28 19.17 3.96
C ASP A 65 -8.82 19.07 4.07
N PHE A 66 -9.40 17.91 3.77
CA PHE A 66 -10.81 17.59 3.95
C PHE A 66 -10.95 16.61 5.11
N ILE A 67 -11.83 16.95 6.05
CA ILE A 67 -12.03 16.16 7.26
C ILE A 67 -13.18 15.19 6.99
N TYR A 68 -12.98 13.91 7.32
CA TYR A 68 -14.05 12.92 7.23
C TYR A 68 -14.84 12.92 8.53
N ASP A 69 -16.15 13.04 8.44
CA ASP A 69 -17.09 12.91 9.54
C ASP A 69 -17.77 11.53 9.46
N GLU A 70 -17.42 10.67 10.42
CA GLU A 70 -17.94 9.30 10.51
C GLU A 70 -19.43 9.27 10.88
N TYR A 71 -19.92 10.23 11.66
CA TYR A 71 -21.32 10.25 12.13
C TYR A 71 -22.28 10.59 11.00
N TYR A 72 -21.92 11.56 10.16
CA TYR A 72 -22.75 11.99 9.03
C TYR A 72 -22.38 11.31 7.70
N ASP A 73 -21.38 10.42 7.67
CA ASP A 73 -20.80 9.82 6.45
C ASP A 73 -20.59 10.88 5.36
N SER A 74 -19.79 11.89 5.70
CA SER A 74 -19.56 13.05 4.82
C SER A 74 -18.15 13.59 4.98
N TYR A 75 -17.71 14.38 3.99
CA TYR A 75 -16.45 15.12 4.10
C TYR A 75 -16.73 16.60 4.29
N ILE A 76 -16.01 17.25 5.20
CA ILE A 76 -16.05 18.69 5.43
C ILE A 76 -14.86 19.31 4.70
N CYS A 77 -15.13 20.31 3.87
CA CYS A 77 -14.08 21.03 3.15
C CYS A 77 -13.48 22.18 3.98
N PRO A 78 -12.35 22.77 3.56
CA PRO A 78 -11.75 23.94 4.23
C PRO A 78 -12.63 25.19 4.32
N ASN A 79 -13.76 25.22 3.62
CA ASN A 79 -14.76 26.30 3.67
C ASN A 79 -16.02 25.88 4.47
N ASP A 80 -15.88 24.85 5.31
CA ASP A 80 -16.94 24.29 6.17
C ASP A 80 -18.18 23.73 5.44
N GLU A 81 -18.10 23.55 4.12
CA GLU A 81 -19.16 22.91 3.33
C GLU A 81 -19.02 21.39 3.29
N PHE A 82 -20.16 20.71 3.28
CA PHE A 82 -20.23 19.24 3.23
C PHE A 82 -20.14 18.68 1.80
N LEU A 83 -19.42 17.57 1.68
CA LEU A 83 -19.40 16.69 0.53
C LEU A 83 -20.16 15.42 0.90
N THR A 84 -21.34 15.28 0.29
CA THR A 84 -22.25 14.15 0.53
C THR A 84 -21.84 12.90 -0.24
N TYR A 85 -22.06 11.73 0.36
CA TYR A 85 -21.96 10.46 -0.33
C TYR A 85 -22.90 10.40 -1.55
N LYS A 86 -22.41 9.86 -2.67
CA LYS A 86 -23.18 9.69 -3.90
C LYS A 86 -23.35 8.23 -4.30
N ARG A 87 -22.24 7.49 -4.39
CA ARG A 87 -22.24 6.09 -4.83
C ARG A 87 -20.98 5.36 -4.43
N THR A 88 -21.07 4.04 -4.39
CA THR A 88 -19.91 3.15 -4.25
C THR A 88 -19.59 2.53 -5.61
N MET A 89 -18.32 2.60 -6.02
CA MET A 89 -17.83 1.99 -7.24
C MET A 89 -17.57 0.49 -7.03
N PRO A 90 -17.59 -0.34 -8.10
CA PRO A 90 -17.24 -1.76 -8.01
C PRO A 90 -15.85 -2.03 -7.45
N THR A 91 -14.95 -1.05 -7.54
CA THR A 91 -13.59 -1.09 -6.99
C THR A 91 -13.54 -0.87 -5.46
N GLY A 92 -14.68 -0.75 -4.78
CA GLY A 92 -14.75 -0.52 -3.33
C GLY A 92 -14.52 0.93 -2.91
N HIS A 93 -14.58 1.89 -3.84
CA HIS A 93 -14.42 3.31 -3.53
C HIS A 93 -15.77 4.01 -3.41
N ARG A 94 -16.03 4.65 -2.26
CA ARG A 94 -17.15 5.56 -2.02
C ARG A 94 -16.80 6.93 -2.59
N LEU A 95 -17.72 7.49 -3.37
CA LEU A 95 -17.60 8.80 -4.01
C LEU A 95 -18.40 9.84 -3.21
N TYR A 96 -17.72 10.89 -2.78
CA TYR A 96 -18.29 12.06 -2.12
C TYR A 96 -18.16 13.27 -3.02
N MET A 97 -19.23 14.07 -3.12
CA MET A 97 -19.30 15.20 -4.04
C MET A 97 -19.83 16.46 -3.34
N SER A 98 -19.21 17.60 -3.65
CA SER A 98 -19.71 18.92 -3.25
C SER A 98 -20.89 19.36 -4.13
N SER A 99 -21.68 20.30 -3.61
CA SER A 99 -22.69 21.01 -4.41
C SER A 99 -22.02 21.96 -5.41
N SER A 100 -22.40 21.90 -6.69
CA SER A 100 -21.90 22.84 -7.70
C SER A 100 -22.33 24.27 -7.44
N ASP A 101 -23.55 24.44 -6.92
CA ASP A 101 -24.17 25.76 -6.78
C ASP A 101 -23.45 26.54 -5.68
N THR A 102 -23.21 25.90 -4.54
CA THR A 102 -22.44 26.46 -3.43
C THR A 102 -20.98 26.70 -3.80
N CYS A 103 -20.35 25.77 -4.54
CA CYS A 103 -18.94 25.89 -4.89
C CYS A 103 -18.65 26.94 -5.97
N ARG A 104 -19.64 27.32 -6.80
CA ARG A 104 -19.45 28.32 -7.85
C ARG A 104 -19.08 29.70 -7.28
N GLU A 105 -19.65 30.04 -6.12
CA GLU A 105 -19.43 31.32 -5.45
C GLU A 105 -18.34 31.23 -4.35
N CYS A 106 -17.68 30.07 -4.22
CA CYS A 106 -16.71 29.82 -3.17
C CYS A 106 -15.40 30.60 -3.41
N PRO A 107 -14.90 31.38 -2.42
CA PRO A 107 -13.66 32.14 -2.55
C PRO A 107 -12.42 31.23 -2.69
N LEU A 108 -12.51 29.99 -2.23
CA LEU A 108 -11.42 29.02 -2.25
C LEU A 108 -11.42 28.12 -3.50
N LEU A 109 -12.35 28.34 -4.45
CA LEU A 109 -12.53 27.51 -5.63
C LEU A 109 -11.25 27.34 -6.44
N SER A 110 -10.48 28.43 -6.62
CA SER A 110 -9.21 28.45 -7.38
C SER A 110 -8.15 27.51 -6.81
N LYS A 111 -8.20 27.21 -5.51
CA LYS A 111 -7.31 26.25 -4.82
C LYS A 111 -7.96 24.87 -4.64
N CYS A 112 -9.26 24.73 -4.90
CA CYS A 112 -10.02 23.51 -4.61
C CYS A 112 -10.13 22.56 -5.81
N THR A 113 -10.58 23.07 -6.97
CA THR A 113 -10.85 22.28 -8.17
C THR A 113 -10.77 23.11 -9.44
N GLU A 114 -10.25 22.52 -10.53
CA GLU A 114 -10.27 23.11 -11.88
C GLU A 114 -11.40 22.50 -12.74
N ASN A 115 -12.28 21.72 -12.13
CA ASN A 115 -13.39 21.08 -12.83
C ASN A 115 -14.37 22.13 -13.38
N LYS A 116 -14.76 22.01 -14.66
CA LYS A 116 -15.72 22.90 -15.33
C LYS A 116 -17.09 22.97 -14.62
N GLN A 117 -17.46 21.93 -13.89
CA GLN A 117 -18.71 21.87 -13.12
C GLN A 117 -18.60 22.49 -11.72
N PHE A 118 -17.41 23.02 -11.34
CA PHE A 118 -17.13 23.59 -10.02
C PHE A 118 -17.37 22.61 -8.86
N GLN A 119 -17.34 21.30 -9.13
CA GLN A 119 -17.55 20.26 -8.12
C GLN A 119 -16.22 19.64 -7.70
N LYS A 120 -16.03 19.48 -6.39
CA LYS A 120 -14.98 18.67 -5.79
C LYS A 120 -15.48 17.24 -5.63
N GLN A 121 -14.63 16.28 -6.00
CA GLN A 121 -14.89 14.86 -5.81
C GLN A 121 -13.80 14.26 -4.93
N ILE A 122 -14.21 13.50 -3.92
CA ILE A 122 -13.32 12.74 -3.04
C ILE A 122 -13.72 11.27 -3.12
N GLN A 123 -12.72 10.41 -3.27
CA GLN A 123 -12.90 8.97 -3.25
C GLN A 123 -12.28 8.43 -1.95
N ARG A 124 -13.10 7.77 -1.13
CA ARG A 124 -12.67 7.05 0.08
C ARG A 124 -12.85 5.56 -0.16
N HIS A 125 -11.83 4.74 0.07
CA HIS A 125 -12.02 3.29 0.01
C HIS A 125 -12.85 2.80 1.21
N VAL A 126 -13.63 1.73 1.08
CA VAL A 126 -14.39 1.17 2.22
C VAL A 126 -13.48 0.80 3.40
N TRP A 127 -12.30 0.25 3.11
CA TRP A 127 -11.24 -0.03 4.08
C TRP A 127 -10.22 1.12 4.24
N GLN A 128 -10.66 2.38 4.15
CA GLN A 128 -9.77 3.51 4.37
C GLN A 128 -9.32 3.61 5.84
N ASP A 129 -10.21 3.27 6.78
CA ASP A 129 -9.92 3.33 8.22
C ASP A 129 -8.71 2.43 8.58
N ASP A 130 -8.63 1.25 7.97
CA ASP A 130 -7.49 0.33 8.11
C ASP A 130 -6.18 0.93 7.59
N LEU A 131 -6.23 1.73 6.53
CA LEU A 131 -5.06 2.46 6.03
C LEU A 131 -4.69 3.63 6.94
N ASP A 132 -5.68 4.28 7.54
CA ASP A 132 -5.46 5.39 8.47
C ASP A 132 -4.75 4.85 9.73
N ILE A 133 -5.16 3.68 10.24
CA ILE A 133 -4.44 2.95 11.31
C ILE A 133 -2.98 2.65 10.90
N VAL A 134 -2.74 2.19 9.67
CA VAL A 134 -1.39 1.93 9.16
C VAL A 134 -0.53 3.19 9.13
N GLU A 135 -1.10 4.35 8.76
CA GLU A 135 -0.39 5.63 8.78
C GLU A 135 -0.02 6.03 10.22
N ASP A 136 -0.91 5.83 11.18
CA ASP A 136 -0.66 6.11 12.60
C ASP A 136 0.43 5.23 13.18
N LEU A 137 0.39 3.92 12.88
CA LEU A 137 1.40 2.95 13.31
C LEU A 137 2.81 3.36 12.88
N ARG A 138 2.98 4.04 11.75
CA ARG A 138 4.28 4.48 11.25
C ARG A 138 4.98 5.46 12.20
N PHE A 139 4.23 6.22 13.00
CA PHE A 139 4.82 7.20 13.92
C PHE A 139 5.45 6.53 15.14
N MET A 140 5.05 5.29 15.46
CA MET A 140 5.62 4.51 16.56
C MET A 140 7.07 4.09 16.28
N ASP A 141 7.96 4.31 17.25
CA ASP A 141 9.39 4.02 17.06
C ASP A 141 9.71 2.53 16.92
N SER A 142 8.92 1.66 17.54
CA SER A 142 9.03 0.20 17.35
C SER A 142 8.78 -0.20 15.90
N ILE A 143 7.75 0.37 15.28
CA ILE A 143 7.37 0.11 13.88
C ILE A 143 8.43 0.65 12.92
N LYS A 144 8.96 1.86 13.18
CA LYS A 144 10.08 2.41 12.39
C LYS A 144 11.31 1.51 12.41
N LYS A 145 11.67 0.97 13.59
CA LYS A 145 12.82 0.04 13.73
C LYS A 145 12.59 -1.22 12.90
N ILE A 146 11.39 -1.82 12.97
CA ILE A 146 11.05 -3.01 12.19
C ILE A 146 11.10 -2.73 10.69
N TYR A 147 10.54 -1.59 10.25
CA TYR A 147 10.57 -1.21 8.83
C TYR A 147 12.01 -1.03 8.32
N LYS A 148 12.92 -0.46 9.13
CA LYS A 148 14.35 -0.30 8.77
C LYS A 148 15.07 -1.64 8.59
N MET A 149 14.63 -2.71 9.25
CA MET A 149 15.20 -4.06 9.06
C MET A 149 14.79 -4.71 7.73
N ARG A 150 13.73 -4.22 7.08
CA ARG A 150 13.25 -4.75 5.79
C ARG A 150 14.31 -4.66 4.69
N SER A 151 14.97 -3.52 4.56
CA SER A 151 16.02 -3.32 3.55
C SER A 151 17.20 -4.27 3.76
N GLN A 152 17.55 -4.56 5.02
CA GLN A 152 18.67 -5.44 5.34
C GLN A 152 18.45 -6.90 4.94
N THR A 153 17.20 -7.36 4.89
CA THR A 153 16.90 -8.78 4.64
C THR A 153 16.63 -9.05 3.16
N ILE A 154 15.69 -8.31 2.56
CA ILE A 154 15.23 -8.59 1.20
C ILE A 154 16.18 -8.01 0.15
N GLU A 155 16.64 -6.76 0.31
CA GLU A 155 17.50 -6.12 -0.70
C GLU A 155 18.86 -6.80 -0.79
N ARG A 156 19.42 -7.26 0.36
CA ARG A 156 20.64 -8.06 0.36
C ARG A 156 20.48 -9.37 -0.41
N ARG A 157 19.35 -10.05 -0.28
CA ARG A 157 19.06 -11.28 -1.04
C ARG A 157 19.01 -11.03 -2.54
N PHE A 158 18.35 -9.95 -2.96
CA PHE A 158 18.35 -9.57 -4.37
C PHE A 158 19.72 -9.11 -4.87
N GLY A 159 20.51 -8.45 -4.01
CA GLY A 159 21.90 -8.10 -4.29
C GLY A 159 22.75 -9.34 -4.53
N ASP A 160 22.72 -10.32 -3.61
CA ASP A 160 23.44 -11.59 -3.76
C ASP A 160 23.02 -12.33 -5.03
N ALA A 161 21.71 -12.40 -5.32
CA ALA A 161 21.21 -13.03 -6.53
C ALA A 161 21.79 -12.40 -7.80
N LYS A 162 21.88 -11.06 -7.84
CA LYS A 162 22.39 -10.30 -8.99
C LYS A 162 23.90 -10.37 -9.10
N GLU A 163 24.64 -10.08 -8.02
CA GLU A 163 26.10 -9.96 -8.03
C GLU A 163 26.81 -11.31 -7.92
N GLN A 164 26.38 -12.19 -7.01
CA GLN A 164 27.08 -13.45 -6.73
C GLN A 164 26.56 -14.62 -7.57
N HIS A 165 25.29 -14.57 -7.98
CA HIS A 165 24.65 -15.65 -8.74
C HIS A 165 24.30 -15.27 -10.19
N GLY A 166 24.74 -14.09 -10.66
CA GLY A 166 24.67 -13.74 -12.07
C GLY A 166 23.28 -13.40 -12.61
N MET A 167 22.27 -13.18 -11.75
CA MET A 167 20.90 -12.82 -12.20
C MET A 167 20.78 -11.40 -12.81
N ARG A 168 21.89 -10.70 -13.06
CA ARG A 168 21.87 -9.46 -13.86
C ARG A 168 21.47 -9.72 -15.31
N TRP A 169 21.77 -10.90 -15.84
CA TRP A 169 21.51 -11.27 -17.22
C TRP A 169 20.94 -12.67 -17.31
N THR A 170 19.99 -12.88 -18.22
CA THR A 170 19.47 -14.22 -18.52
C THR A 170 20.46 -14.98 -19.39
N ARG A 171 20.92 -16.15 -18.94
CA ARG A 171 21.87 -16.99 -19.68
C ARG A 171 21.20 -17.75 -20.84
N PHE A 172 19.92 -18.04 -20.70
CA PHE A 172 19.14 -18.81 -21.67
C PHE A 172 18.05 -17.97 -22.33
N ARG A 173 17.60 -18.41 -23.51
CA ARG A 173 16.44 -17.85 -24.20
C ARG A 173 15.21 -18.73 -23.97
N GLY A 174 14.07 -18.09 -23.72
CA GLY A 174 12.77 -18.75 -23.51
C GLY A 174 12.41 -18.92 -22.03
N LEU A 175 11.12 -18.71 -21.72
CA LEU A 175 10.61 -18.65 -20.34
C LEU A 175 10.92 -19.92 -19.55
N GLY A 176 10.69 -21.11 -20.11
CA GLY A 176 10.92 -22.38 -19.40
C GLY A 176 12.37 -22.55 -18.93
N LYS A 177 13.35 -22.24 -19.79
CA LYS A 177 14.78 -22.35 -19.46
C LYS A 177 15.22 -21.30 -18.44
N VAL A 178 14.74 -20.06 -18.57
CA VAL A 178 15.01 -18.98 -17.61
C VAL A 178 14.39 -19.26 -16.25
N THR A 179 13.17 -19.79 -16.20
CA THR A 179 12.51 -20.20 -14.96
C THR A 179 13.29 -21.31 -14.25
N MET A 180 13.77 -22.31 -14.99
CA MET A 180 14.60 -23.38 -14.45
C MET A 180 15.91 -22.84 -13.84
N ASP A 181 16.63 -22.00 -14.58
CA ASP A 181 17.89 -21.38 -14.12
C ASP A 181 17.67 -20.52 -12.85
N THR A 182 16.57 -19.76 -12.82
CA THR A 182 16.17 -18.95 -11.67
C THR A 182 15.81 -19.84 -10.46
N MET A 183 15.08 -20.93 -10.67
CA MET A 183 14.74 -21.90 -9.62
C MET A 183 15.98 -22.52 -9.00
N PHE A 184 16.96 -22.95 -9.82
CA PHE A 184 18.23 -23.50 -9.31
C PHE A 184 19.02 -22.46 -8.52
N THR A 185 19.07 -21.21 -8.99
CA THR A 185 19.71 -20.12 -8.26
C THR A 185 19.08 -19.89 -6.90
N CYS A 186 17.75 -19.79 -6.84
CA CYS A 186 17.01 -19.65 -5.60
C CYS A 186 17.23 -20.85 -4.65
N ALA A 187 17.25 -22.08 -5.17
CA ALA A 187 17.52 -23.28 -4.39
C ALA A 187 18.93 -23.24 -3.78
N ALA A 188 19.96 -22.89 -4.57
CA ALA A 188 21.33 -22.73 -4.08
C ALA A 188 21.44 -21.66 -2.99
N MET A 189 20.78 -20.51 -3.16
CA MET A 189 20.73 -19.44 -2.15
C MET A 189 20.03 -19.87 -0.85
N ASN A 190 18.99 -20.69 -0.95
CA ASN A 190 18.30 -21.27 0.21
C ASN A 190 19.20 -22.28 0.93
N LEU A 191 19.89 -23.17 0.20
CA LEU A 191 20.85 -24.11 0.78
C LEU A 191 22.00 -23.38 1.49
N LYS A 192 22.56 -22.33 0.87
CA LYS A 192 23.58 -21.47 1.51
C LYS A 192 23.06 -20.90 2.83
N LYS A 193 21.81 -20.42 2.87
CA LYS A 193 21.19 -19.90 4.09
C LYS A 193 21.09 -20.97 5.19
N VAL A 194 20.64 -22.17 4.84
CA VAL A 194 20.52 -23.28 5.79
C VAL A 194 21.89 -23.66 6.34
N ALA A 195 22.91 -23.74 5.48
CA ALA A 195 24.28 -24.04 5.91
C ALA A 195 24.80 -22.99 6.91
N THR A 196 24.61 -21.69 6.63
CA THR A 196 25.01 -20.61 7.57
C THR A 196 24.21 -20.59 8.87
N TRP A 197 23.04 -21.22 8.93
CA TRP A 197 22.26 -21.32 10.17
C TRP A 197 22.68 -22.49 11.06
N LEU A 198 23.26 -23.54 10.48
CA LEU A 198 23.67 -24.75 11.18
C LEU A 198 25.11 -24.67 11.72
N THR A 199 25.89 -23.69 11.25
CA THR A 199 27.25 -23.36 11.71
C THR A 199 27.23 -22.15 12.64
#